data_AF-A0A2V5II04-F1
#
_entry.id   AF-A0A2V5II04-F1
#
_cell.length_a   1.000
_cell.length_b   1.000
_cell.length_c   1.000
_cell.angle_alpha   90.00
_cell.angle_beta   90.00
_cell.angle_gamma   90.00
#
_symmetry.space_group_name_H-M   'P 1'
#
loop_
_entity.id
_entity.type
_entity.pdbx_description
1 polymer ?
#
loop_
_entity_poly.entity_id
_entity_poly.type
_entity_poly.pdbx_seq_one_letter_code
_entity_poly.pdbx_strand_id
1 'polypeptide(L)'
;MASTTGKFCLSLPEAIWAKTIKVRLVGRLKIKRNNDMITENRELITYKEEQELASSKIHASFHIPAGNYDFLFDIPIPGDPPETSVGPDHNYHTYLIEAIVERRVWKDIVVSQAPSIYRLPGIELCPPSTESPLTIGGQSAQNIEYCISIPGPTIPFGSIFSVDMEFQAPCKDVNPSALTLEVVESHHIRLNATAAQAALNILSISASRTTRCSKKHSPPSGKVDPSVAPALSGP
;
A
#
# COMPACT_ATOMS: atom_id res chain seq x y z
N MET A 1 -20.26 -16.61 -3.92
CA MET A 1 -18.78 -16.69 -3.86
C MET A 1 -18.23 -15.51 -4.62
N ALA A 2 -17.16 -14.87 -4.14
CA ALA A 2 -16.53 -13.78 -4.88
C ALA A 2 -15.75 -14.36 -6.07
N SER A 3 -15.75 -13.68 -7.21
CA SER A 3 -14.99 -14.09 -8.38
C SER A 3 -14.49 -12.88 -9.15
N THR A 4 -13.40 -13.09 -9.90
CA THR A 4 -12.88 -12.08 -10.83
C THR A 4 -13.36 -12.43 -12.23
N THR A 5 -14.24 -11.60 -12.77
CA THR A 5 -14.77 -11.73 -14.12
C THR A 5 -14.11 -10.74 -15.07
N GLY A 6 -14.01 -11.11 -16.34
CA GLY A 6 -13.46 -10.21 -17.34
C GLY A 6 -13.48 -10.79 -18.74
N LYS A 7 -12.82 -10.07 -19.65
CA LYS A 7 -12.74 -10.43 -21.07
C LYS A 7 -11.30 -10.34 -21.55
N PHE A 8 -10.79 -11.45 -22.09
CA PHE A 8 -9.53 -11.49 -22.80
C PHE A 8 -9.77 -11.32 -24.30
N CYS A 9 -9.24 -10.24 -24.86
CA CYS A 9 -9.35 -9.93 -26.29
C CYS A 9 -8.05 -10.32 -26.99
N LEU A 10 -8.15 -11.16 -28.03
CA LEU A 10 -7.02 -11.62 -28.82
C LEU A 10 -7.22 -11.23 -30.27
N SER A 11 -6.35 -10.36 -30.78
CA SER A 11 -6.30 -9.96 -32.18
C SER A 11 -5.12 -10.64 -32.88
N LEU A 12 -5.43 -11.44 -33.89
CA LEU A 12 -4.45 -12.20 -34.66
C LEU A 12 -4.39 -11.69 -36.10
N PRO A 13 -3.26 -11.09 -36.52
CA PRO A 13 -3.09 -10.67 -37.92
C PRO A 13 -2.91 -11.87 -38.86
N GLU A 14 -2.40 -12.98 -38.35
CA GLU A 14 -2.17 -14.22 -39.07
C GLU A 14 -2.59 -15.41 -38.20
N ALA A 15 -2.84 -16.56 -38.85
CA ALA A 15 -3.26 -17.74 -38.15
C ALA A 15 -2.12 -18.35 -37.31
N ILE A 16 -2.45 -18.88 -36.13
CA ILE A 16 -1.49 -19.46 -35.21
C ILE A 16 -1.89 -20.87 -34.77
N TRP A 17 -0.90 -21.67 -34.39
CA TRP A 17 -1.12 -22.92 -33.69
C TRP A 17 -1.03 -22.71 -32.18
N ALA A 18 -2.13 -22.98 -31.48
CA ALA A 18 -2.21 -22.92 -30.02
C ALA A 18 -2.46 -24.33 -29.46
N LYS A 19 -1.89 -24.60 -28.29
CA LYS A 19 -2.20 -25.79 -27.49
C LYS A 19 -3.45 -25.54 -26.67
N THR A 20 -3.43 -24.47 -25.89
CA THR A 20 -4.49 -24.06 -24.97
C THR A 20 -4.49 -22.54 -24.85
N ILE A 21 -5.67 -21.95 -24.72
CA ILE A 21 -5.88 -20.58 -24.24
C ILE A 21 -6.47 -20.69 -22.85
N LYS A 22 -5.86 -20.01 -21.88
CA LYS A 22 -6.32 -20.02 -20.48
C LYS A 22 -6.06 -18.68 -19.81
N VAL A 23 -6.81 -18.40 -18.75
CA VAL A 23 -6.52 -17.30 -17.82
C VAL A 23 -6.22 -17.91 -16.47
N ARG A 24 -5.25 -17.35 -15.75
CA ARG A 24 -4.95 -17.77 -14.37
C ARG A 24 -4.84 -16.59 -13.43
N LEU A 25 -5.30 -16.78 -12.20
CA LEU A 25 -5.06 -15.87 -11.08
C LEU A 25 -3.99 -16.48 -10.19
N VAL A 26 -2.90 -15.76 -9.97
CA VAL A 26 -1.76 -16.20 -9.16
C VAL A 26 -1.51 -15.19 -8.03
N GLY A 27 -1.63 -15.65 -6.80
CA GLY A 27 -1.18 -14.93 -5.60
C GLY A 27 0.28 -15.27 -5.31
N ARG A 28 1.09 -14.25 -5.05
CA ARG A 28 2.53 -14.38 -4.85
C ARG A 28 2.97 -13.60 -3.63
N LEU A 29 3.62 -14.29 -2.70
CA LEU A 29 4.28 -13.73 -1.54
C LEU A 29 5.78 -13.66 -1.83
N LYS A 30 6.29 -12.44 -1.96
CA LYS A 30 7.72 -12.17 -2.14
C LYS A 30 8.23 -11.54 -0.86
N ILE A 31 9.27 -12.12 -0.28
CA ILE A 31 9.89 -11.59 0.93
C ILE A 31 11.36 -11.30 0.63
N LYS A 32 11.72 -10.02 0.63
CA LYS A 32 13.11 -9.59 0.47
C LYS A 32 13.86 -9.84 1.77
N ARG A 33 14.85 -10.74 1.75
CA ARG A 33 15.73 -10.98 2.91
C ARG A 33 16.99 -10.14 2.74
N ASN A 34 17.37 -9.42 3.79
CA ASN A 34 18.47 -8.45 3.74
C ASN A 34 19.82 -9.08 4.10
N ASN A 35 20.06 -10.34 3.74
CA ASN A 35 21.29 -11.05 4.11
C ASN A 35 22.05 -11.53 2.87
N ASP A 36 23.31 -11.09 2.74
CA ASP A 36 24.24 -11.39 1.62
C ASP A 36 24.49 -12.89 1.42
N MET A 37 24.15 -13.72 2.40
CA MET A 37 24.37 -15.17 2.39
C MET A 37 23.21 -15.97 1.76
N ILE A 38 22.05 -15.36 1.49
CA ILE A 38 20.91 -16.04 0.85
C ILE A 38 20.44 -15.20 -0.34
N THR A 39 20.99 -15.52 -1.51
CA THR A 39 20.69 -14.87 -2.80
C THR A 39 19.30 -15.17 -3.36
N GLU A 40 18.55 -16.10 -2.74
CA GLU A 40 17.22 -16.47 -3.22
C GLU A 40 16.12 -15.71 -2.49
N ASN A 41 15.64 -14.64 -3.13
CA ASN A 41 14.30 -14.13 -2.87
C ASN A 41 13.30 -15.24 -3.17
N ARG A 42 12.87 -16.00 -2.15
CA ARG A 42 11.83 -17.02 -2.31
C ARG A 42 10.51 -16.32 -2.57
N GLU A 43 10.09 -16.33 -3.82
CA GLU A 43 8.72 -16.05 -4.23
C GLU A 43 7.89 -17.32 -3.97
N LEU A 44 6.92 -17.22 -3.07
CA LEU A 44 6.01 -18.30 -2.75
C LEU A 44 4.69 -18.05 -3.47
N ILE A 45 4.21 -19.04 -4.21
CA ILE A 45 2.85 -19.02 -4.74
C ILE A 45 1.90 -19.35 -3.60
N THR A 46 1.10 -18.38 -3.19
CA THR A 46 0.10 -18.53 -2.12
C THR A 46 -1.23 -19.03 -2.65
N TYR A 47 -1.51 -18.74 -3.93
CA TYR A 47 -2.76 -19.08 -4.58
C TYR A 47 -2.54 -19.23 -6.08
N LYS A 48 -3.20 -20.20 -6.68
CA LYS A 48 -3.16 -20.42 -8.12
C LYS A 48 -4.45 -21.10 -8.57
N GLU A 49 -5.19 -20.42 -9.42
CA GLU A 49 -6.38 -20.95 -10.07
C GLU A 49 -6.32 -20.65 -11.56
N GLU A 50 -6.71 -21.60 -12.40
CA GLU A 50 -6.68 -21.44 -13.85
C GLU A 50 -8.04 -21.81 -14.44
N GLN A 51 -8.50 -21.04 -15.41
CA GLN A 51 -9.65 -21.35 -16.24
C GLN A 51 -9.20 -21.55 -17.68
N GLU A 52 -9.49 -22.72 -18.22
CA GLU A 52 -9.29 -22.99 -19.64
C GLU A 52 -10.41 -22.35 -20.46
N LEU A 53 -10.04 -21.59 -21.49
CA LEU A 53 -10.95 -20.84 -22.35
C LEU A 53 -11.11 -21.49 -23.72
N ALA A 54 -10.04 -22.08 -24.25
CA ALA A 54 -10.08 -22.85 -25.48
C ALA A 54 -8.98 -23.92 -25.48
N SER A 55 -9.36 -25.14 -25.78
CA SER A 55 -8.44 -26.25 -26.03
C SER A 55 -9.04 -27.18 -27.07
N SER A 56 -8.19 -28.03 -27.66
CA SER A 56 -8.67 -29.12 -28.48
C SER A 56 -8.85 -30.37 -27.63
N LYS A 57 -10.04 -30.96 -27.67
CA LYS A 57 -10.34 -32.22 -26.97
C LYS A 57 -9.69 -33.45 -27.61
N ILE A 58 -9.28 -33.32 -28.88
CA ILE A 58 -8.85 -34.46 -29.72
C ILE A 58 -7.37 -34.34 -30.09
N HIS A 59 -6.89 -33.11 -30.32
CA HIS A 59 -5.52 -32.86 -30.77
C HIS A 59 -4.71 -32.13 -29.70
N ALA A 60 -3.40 -32.36 -29.67
CA ALA A 60 -2.49 -31.65 -28.78
C ALA A 60 -2.34 -30.15 -29.11
N SER A 61 -2.89 -29.69 -30.24
CA SER A 61 -2.94 -28.30 -30.66
C SER A 61 -4.06 -28.07 -31.67
N PHE A 62 -4.56 -26.85 -31.76
CA PHE A 62 -5.55 -26.41 -32.74
C PHE A 62 -5.07 -25.16 -33.48
N HIS A 63 -5.61 -25.00 -34.68
CA HIS A 63 -5.34 -23.88 -35.54
C HIS A 63 -6.35 -22.76 -35.24
N ILE A 64 -5.86 -21.56 -34.95
CA ILE A 64 -6.66 -20.36 -34.72
C ILE A 64 -6.47 -19.46 -35.95
N PRO A 65 -7.51 -19.22 -36.75
CA PRO A 65 -7.43 -18.31 -37.89
C PRO A 65 -7.08 -16.87 -37.50
N ALA A 66 -6.71 -16.06 -38.50
CA ALA A 66 -6.62 -14.62 -38.31
C ALA A 66 -8.01 -14.05 -37.98
N GLY A 67 -8.06 -13.08 -37.07
CA GLY A 67 -9.31 -12.51 -36.60
C GLY A 67 -9.23 -11.92 -35.19
N ASN A 68 -10.37 -11.44 -34.71
CA ASN A 68 -10.54 -10.92 -33.36
C ASN A 68 -11.38 -11.89 -32.55
N TYR A 69 -10.89 -12.26 -31.38
CA TYR A 69 -11.50 -13.24 -30.49
C TYR A 69 -11.69 -12.65 -29.11
N ASP A 70 -12.87 -12.88 -28.55
CA ASP A 70 -13.23 -12.44 -27.21
C ASP A 70 -13.50 -13.67 -26.35
N PHE A 71 -12.71 -13.84 -25.28
CA PHE A 71 -12.88 -14.92 -24.32
C PHE A 71 -13.31 -14.36 -22.96
N LEU A 72 -14.48 -14.78 -22.49
CA LEU A 72 -14.96 -14.43 -21.15
C LEU A 72 -14.36 -15.37 -20.12
N PHE A 73 -13.95 -14.83 -18.99
CA PHE A 73 -13.46 -15.62 -17.85
C PHE A 73 -14.16 -15.21 -16.56
N ASP A 74 -14.22 -16.16 -15.64
CA ASP A 74 -14.77 -16.05 -14.29
C ASP A 74 -13.95 -16.96 -13.37
N ILE A 75 -12.96 -16.36 -12.69
CA ILE A 75 -12.06 -17.11 -11.79
C ILE A 75 -12.53 -16.90 -10.35
N PRO A 76 -12.90 -17.98 -9.63
CA PRO A 76 -13.37 -17.87 -8.26
C PRO A 76 -12.24 -17.39 -7.35
N ILE A 77 -12.48 -16.38 -6.52
CA ILE A 77 -11.55 -15.95 -5.48
C ILE A 77 -11.83 -16.82 -4.25
N PRO A 78 -10.81 -17.35 -3.55
CA PRO A 78 -11.02 -18.11 -2.33
C PRO A 78 -11.76 -17.24 -1.30
N GLY A 79 -12.52 -17.87 -0.39
CA GLY A 79 -13.33 -17.12 0.58
C GLY A 79 -12.52 -16.22 1.52
N ASP A 80 -11.27 -16.61 1.79
CA ASP A 80 -10.35 -15.87 2.67
C ASP A 80 -8.96 -15.70 2.00
N PRO A 81 -8.84 -14.88 0.95
CA PRO A 81 -7.55 -14.63 0.32
C PRO A 81 -6.67 -13.79 1.26
N PRO A 82 -5.34 -14.03 1.29
CA PRO A 82 -4.44 -13.05 1.90
C PRO A 82 -4.52 -11.73 1.14
N GLU A 83 -4.52 -10.62 1.86
CA GLU A 83 -4.67 -9.30 1.24
C GLU A 83 -3.45 -8.93 0.39
N THR A 84 -3.66 -8.03 -0.57
CA THR A 84 -2.56 -7.38 -1.28
C THR A 84 -1.85 -6.46 -0.32
N SER A 85 -0.54 -6.68 -0.13
CA SER A 85 0.27 -5.95 0.82
C SER A 85 1.47 -5.35 0.10
N VAL A 86 1.41 -4.03 -0.10
CA VAL A 86 2.47 -3.24 -0.72
C VAL A 86 3.14 -2.42 0.37
N GLY A 87 4.41 -2.70 0.62
CA GLY A 87 5.24 -1.95 1.55
C GLY A 87 5.86 -0.70 0.95
N PRO A 88 6.44 0.16 1.79
CA PRO A 88 7.24 1.31 1.38
C PRO A 88 8.28 1.00 0.29
N ASP A 89 9.05 -0.08 0.49
CA ASP A 89 10.21 -0.41 -0.33
C ASP A 89 10.07 -1.76 -1.06
N HIS A 90 8.97 -2.48 -0.83
CA HIS A 90 8.82 -3.86 -1.30
C HIS A 90 7.36 -4.30 -1.35
N ASN A 91 6.99 -4.99 -2.44
CA ASN A 91 5.68 -5.63 -2.58
C ASN A 91 5.71 -7.00 -1.91
N TYR A 92 5.06 -7.14 -0.77
CA TYR A 92 5.06 -8.38 0.00
C TYR A 92 4.14 -9.41 -0.63
N HIS A 93 2.87 -9.07 -0.80
CA HIS A 93 1.88 -9.99 -1.36
C HIS A 93 1.14 -9.33 -2.51
N THR A 94 1.15 -9.98 -3.67
CA THR A 94 0.62 -9.45 -4.93
C THR A 94 -0.19 -10.49 -5.67
N TYR A 95 -1.16 -10.05 -6.45
CA TYR A 95 -1.92 -10.91 -7.34
C TYR A 95 -1.67 -10.53 -8.79
N LEU A 96 -1.66 -11.54 -9.66
CA LEU A 96 -1.55 -11.37 -11.10
C LEU A 96 -2.62 -12.22 -11.80
N ILE A 97 -3.37 -11.58 -12.69
CA ILE A 97 -4.21 -12.25 -13.67
C ILE A 97 -3.40 -12.35 -14.95
N GLU A 98 -3.17 -13.56 -15.43
CA GLU A 98 -2.37 -13.82 -16.63
C GLU A 98 -3.24 -14.54 -17.66
N ALA A 99 -3.44 -13.92 -18.82
CA ALA A 99 -4.01 -14.56 -20.00
C ALA A 99 -2.87 -15.16 -20.84
N ILE A 100 -2.98 -16.46 -21.12
CA ILE A 100 -1.92 -17.27 -21.71
C ILE A 100 -2.46 -17.97 -22.96
N VAL A 101 -1.81 -17.73 -24.10
CA VAL A 101 -1.94 -18.54 -25.30
C VAL A 101 -0.71 -19.45 -25.36
N GLU A 102 -0.88 -20.70 -24.94
CA GLU A 102 0.18 -21.71 -24.96
C GLU A 102 0.45 -22.12 -26.42
N ARG A 103 1.71 -22.06 -26.86
CA ARG A 103 2.12 -22.42 -28.22
C ARG A 103 3.03 -23.64 -28.19
N ARG A 104 2.99 -24.44 -29.25
CA ARG A 104 3.73 -25.72 -29.30
C ARG A 104 5.23 -25.53 -29.57
N VAL A 105 5.56 -24.66 -30.52
CA VAL A 105 6.94 -24.49 -31.04
C VAL A 105 7.52 -23.14 -30.63
N TRP A 106 6.66 -22.15 -30.42
CA TRP A 106 7.04 -20.78 -30.10
C TRP A 106 6.80 -20.50 -28.62
N LYS A 107 7.44 -19.46 -28.07
CA LYS A 107 7.20 -19.01 -26.70
C LYS A 107 5.71 -18.69 -26.48
N ASP A 108 5.18 -18.92 -25.29
CA ASP A 108 3.78 -18.56 -25.02
C ASP A 108 3.56 -17.05 -25.14
N ILE A 109 2.34 -16.66 -25.52
CA ILE A 109 1.91 -15.26 -25.47
C ILE A 109 1.26 -15.07 -24.10
N VAL A 110 1.81 -14.17 -23.29
CA VAL A 110 1.34 -13.91 -21.93
C VAL A 110 1.05 -12.42 -21.79
N VAL A 111 -0.16 -12.09 -21.35
CA VAL A 111 -0.55 -10.73 -20.96
C VAL A 111 -0.98 -10.78 -19.51
N SER A 112 -0.50 -9.83 -18.70
CA SER A 112 -0.76 -9.82 -17.26
C SER A 112 -1.36 -8.50 -16.79
N GLN A 113 -2.19 -8.59 -15.76
CA GLN A 113 -2.75 -7.46 -15.03
C GLN A 113 -2.62 -7.71 -13.52
N ALA A 114 -2.31 -6.69 -12.74
CA ALA A 114 -2.09 -6.80 -11.30
C ALA A 114 -3.31 -6.25 -10.52
N PRO A 115 -4.33 -7.09 -10.21
CA PRO A 115 -5.40 -6.66 -9.33
C PRO A 115 -4.90 -6.50 -7.89
N SER A 116 -5.56 -5.63 -7.13
CA SER A 116 -5.39 -5.54 -5.68
C SER A 116 -6.62 -6.10 -4.99
N ILE A 117 -6.41 -7.07 -4.11
CA ILE A 117 -7.44 -7.69 -3.28
C ILE A 117 -7.30 -7.13 -1.86
N TYR A 118 -8.33 -6.45 -1.39
CA TYR A 118 -8.41 -5.91 -0.03
C TYR A 118 -9.50 -6.63 0.74
N ARG A 119 -9.22 -6.98 1.99
CA ARG A 119 -10.27 -7.40 2.91
C ARG A 119 -10.85 -6.12 3.47
N LEU A 120 -12.16 -5.98 3.34
CA LEU A 120 -12.81 -5.03 4.21
C LEU A 120 -12.84 -5.67 5.60
N PRO A 121 -12.23 -5.06 6.63
CA PRO A 121 -12.53 -5.48 7.99
C PRO A 121 -14.06 -5.45 8.11
N GLY A 122 -14.64 -6.46 8.77
CA GLY A 122 -16.08 -6.53 8.95
C GLY A 122 -16.53 -5.18 9.51
N ILE A 123 -17.10 -4.36 8.64
CA ILE A 123 -17.81 -3.17 9.04
C ILE A 123 -19.05 -3.76 9.70
N GLU A 124 -18.91 -4.15 10.97
CA GLU A 124 -19.94 -3.80 11.92
C GLU A 124 -20.23 -2.34 11.57
N LEU A 125 -21.39 -2.12 10.95
CA LEU A 125 -22.04 -0.83 10.88
C LEU A 125 -22.35 -0.46 12.34
N CYS A 126 -21.31 -0.30 13.15
CA CYS A 126 -21.39 0.62 14.25
C CYS A 126 -21.84 1.92 13.57
N PRO A 127 -22.91 2.56 14.06
CA PRO A 127 -23.13 3.96 13.75
C PRO A 127 -21.83 4.74 14.01
N PRO A 128 -21.71 6.03 13.68
CA PRO A 128 -20.64 6.84 14.26
C PRO A 128 -20.83 6.84 15.79
N SER A 129 -20.42 5.76 16.45
CA SER A 129 -20.25 5.64 17.87
C SER A 129 -19.18 6.66 18.10
N THR A 130 -19.58 7.75 18.76
CA THR A 130 -18.78 8.85 19.26
C THR A 130 -17.40 8.33 19.67
N GLU A 131 -16.47 8.22 18.72
CA GLU A 131 -15.11 7.82 19.02
C GLU A 131 -14.56 9.06 19.69
N SER A 132 -14.31 8.95 20.99
CA SER A 132 -13.69 10.02 21.73
C SER A 132 -12.32 10.31 21.09
N PRO A 133 -11.96 11.59 20.90
CA PRO A 133 -10.67 11.94 20.34
C PRO A 133 -9.54 11.23 21.09
N LEU A 134 -8.67 10.54 20.36
CA LEU A 134 -7.50 9.93 20.96
C LEU A 134 -6.52 11.05 21.30
N THR A 135 -6.38 11.31 22.59
CA THR A 135 -5.60 12.43 23.11
C THR A 135 -4.39 11.92 23.87
N ILE A 136 -3.21 12.44 23.55
CA ILE A 136 -1.95 12.13 24.22
C ILE A 136 -1.36 13.45 24.73
N GLY A 137 -1.17 13.52 26.04
CA GLY A 137 -0.52 14.63 26.72
C GLY A 137 0.86 14.24 27.25
N GLY A 138 1.75 15.21 27.38
CA GLY A 138 3.07 14.99 27.96
C GLY A 138 3.85 16.28 28.16
N GLN A 139 5.11 16.12 28.55
CA GLN A 139 6.05 17.22 28.72
C GLN A 139 7.32 16.93 27.91
N SER A 140 7.75 17.91 27.14
CA SER A 140 9.01 17.84 26.37
C SER A 140 10.24 18.01 27.26
N ALA A 141 11.43 17.72 26.72
CA ALA A 141 12.70 17.95 27.41
C ALA A 141 12.95 19.44 27.75
N GLN A 142 12.28 20.38 27.08
CA GLN A 142 12.35 21.81 27.35
C GLN A 142 11.23 22.30 28.29
N ASN A 143 10.55 21.41 28.99
CA ASN A 143 9.43 21.70 29.89
C ASN A 143 8.20 22.34 29.22
N ILE A 144 8.07 22.21 27.90
CA ILE A 144 6.83 22.58 27.20
C ILE A 144 5.84 21.44 27.40
N GLU A 145 4.74 21.74 28.07
CA GLU A 145 3.58 20.84 28.16
C GLU A 145 2.86 20.83 26.82
N TYR A 146 2.45 19.65 26.37
CA TYR A 146 1.75 19.50 25.12
C TYR A 146 0.58 18.54 25.24
N CYS A 147 -0.43 18.76 24.42
CA CYS A 147 -1.59 17.90 24.24
C CYS A 147 -1.83 17.76 22.74
N ILE A 148 -1.84 16.54 22.23
CA ILE A 148 -2.08 16.22 20.81
C ILE A 148 -3.30 15.31 20.74
N SER A 149 -4.28 15.64 19.90
CA SER A 149 -5.47 14.81 19.69
C SER A 149 -5.75 14.55 18.20
N ILE A 150 -6.29 13.36 17.95
CA ILE A 150 -6.79 12.93 16.63
C ILE A 150 -8.25 12.48 16.75
N PRO A 151 -9.04 12.43 15.66
CA PRO A 151 -10.47 12.18 15.73
C PRO A 151 -10.83 10.81 16.30
N GLY A 152 -9.95 9.81 16.12
CA GLY A 152 -10.16 8.46 16.63
C GLY A 152 -8.98 7.54 16.32
N PRO A 153 -8.94 6.35 16.93
CA PRO A 153 -7.91 5.35 16.66
C PRO A 153 -8.01 4.74 15.26
N THR A 154 -9.16 4.83 14.59
CA THR A 154 -9.40 4.25 13.27
C THR A 154 -9.57 5.36 12.23
N ILE A 155 -8.62 5.47 11.31
CA ILE A 155 -8.65 6.46 10.24
C ILE A 155 -8.80 5.73 8.90
N PRO A 156 -9.90 5.96 8.15
CA PRO A 156 -10.09 5.31 6.86
C PRO A 156 -8.98 5.66 5.87
N PHE A 157 -8.59 4.68 5.05
CA PHE A 157 -7.58 4.90 4.02
C PHE A 157 -8.02 5.99 3.03
N GLY A 158 -7.11 6.91 2.71
CA GLY A 158 -7.38 8.04 1.81
C GLY A 158 -8.21 9.17 2.42
N SER A 159 -8.60 9.08 3.68
CA SER A 159 -9.30 10.16 4.37
C SER A 159 -8.37 11.30 4.78
N ILE A 160 -8.94 12.48 4.96
CA ILE A 160 -8.30 13.64 5.56
C ILE A 160 -8.80 13.73 7.01
N PHE A 161 -7.89 13.85 7.97
CA PHE A 161 -8.21 14.01 9.39
C PHE A 161 -7.47 15.19 9.99
N SER A 162 -8.11 15.86 10.96
CA SER A 162 -7.49 16.95 11.72
C SER A 162 -6.59 16.41 12.81
N VAL A 163 -5.55 17.17 13.16
CA VAL A 163 -4.72 16.91 14.34
C VAL A 163 -4.71 18.19 15.14
N ASP A 164 -5.30 18.17 16.32
CA ASP A 164 -5.32 19.33 17.21
C ASP A 164 -4.11 19.24 18.14
N MET A 165 -3.43 20.37 18.31
CA MET A 165 -2.20 20.45 19.08
C MET A 165 -2.24 21.69 19.96
N GLU A 166 -2.13 21.48 21.26
CA GLU A 166 -2.04 22.53 22.26
C GLU A 166 -0.67 22.48 22.93
N PHE A 167 -0.06 23.65 23.09
CA PHE A 167 1.25 23.80 23.73
C PHE A 167 1.15 24.85 24.83
N GLN A 168 1.68 24.50 26.00
CA GLN A 168 1.82 25.41 27.12
C GLN A 168 3.31 25.62 27.42
N ALA A 169 3.79 26.81 27.08
CA ALA A 169 5.18 27.19 27.29
C ALA A 169 5.47 27.43 28.79
N PRO A 170 6.67 27.06 29.28
CA PRO A 170 7.05 27.25 30.68
C PRO A 170 7.29 28.73 31.03
N CYS A 171 7.54 29.59 30.04
CA CYS A 171 7.76 31.03 30.21
C CYS A 171 7.26 31.79 28.98
N LYS A 172 6.88 33.07 29.16
CA LYS A 172 6.31 33.94 28.12
C LYS A 172 7.21 34.16 26.90
N ASP A 173 8.52 33.97 27.04
CA ASP A 173 9.51 34.20 25.97
C ASP A 173 9.86 32.95 25.17
N VAL A 174 9.31 31.78 25.54
CA VAL A 174 9.55 30.51 24.85
C VAL A 174 8.39 30.23 23.91
N ASN A 175 8.57 30.55 22.62
CA ASN A 175 7.59 30.25 21.59
C ASN A 175 8.13 29.16 20.65
N PRO A 176 7.29 28.18 20.24
CA PRO A 176 7.69 27.20 19.24
C PRO A 176 7.97 27.92 17.90
N SER A 177 9.18 27.78 17.38
CA SER A 177 9.60 28.41 16.13
C SER A 177 9.05 27.70 14.89
N ALA A 178 8.97 26.37 14.96
CA ALA A 178 8.44 25.51 13.92
C ALA A 178 7.77 24.29 14.53
N LEU A 179 6.69 23.86 13.88
CA LEU A 179 6.00 22.63 14.20
C LEU A 179 6.11 21.66 13.03
N THR A 180 6.53 20.43 13.32
CA THR A 180 6.67 19.35 12.34
C THR A 180 5.77 18.21 12.75
N LEU A 181 4.86 17.82 11.86
CA LEU A 181 4.02 16.65 12.00
C LEU A 181 4.56 15.56 11.07
N GLU A 182 4.76 14.37 11.61
CA GLU A 182 5.20 13.20 10.84
C GLU A 182 4.19 12.07 10.99
N VAL A 183 3.78 11.51 9.86
CA VAL A 183 3.03 10.26 9.80
C VAL A 183 4.01 9.18 9.41
N VAL A 184 4.27 8.26 10.33
CA VAL A 184 5.21 7.15 10.14
C VAL A 184 4.43 5.86 9.94
N GLU A 185 4.44 5.34 8.72
CA GLU A 185 3.95 4.01 8.41
C GLU A 185 5.05 3.00 8.73
N SER A 186 4.77 2.02 9.59
CA SER A 186 5.73 0.97 9.97
C SER A 186 5.16 -0.41 9.67
N HIS A 187 5.87 -1.20 8.88
CA HIS A 187 5.52 -2.58 8.54
C HIS A 187 6.43 -3.52 9.31
N HIS A 188 5.84 -4.42 10.11
CA HIS A 188 6.59 -5.44 10.85
C HIS A 188 6.15 -6.84 10.42
N ILE A 189 6.97 -7.50 9.61
CA ILE A 189 6.65 -8.81 9.05
C ILE A 189 7.33 -9.88 9.89
N ARG A 190 6.53 -10.83 10.36
CA ARG A 190 7.00 -12.03 11.06
C ARG A 190 6.82 -13.23 10.14
N LEU A 191 7.89 -14.01 10.00
CA LEU A 191 7.88 -15.21 9.18
C LEU A 191 7.91 -16.45 10.06
N ASN A 192 7.07 -17.43 9.75
CA ASN A 192 7.22 -18.77 10.32
C ASN A 192 8.46 -19.41 9.70
N ALA A 193 9.53 -19.50 10.48
CA ALA A 193 10.79 -20.06 10.04
C ALA A 193 10.88 -21.55 10.38
N THR A 194 11.50 -22.31 9.49
CA THR A 194 11.97 -23.66 9.84
C THR A 194 13.12 -23.56 10.86
N ALA A 195 13.39 -24.64 11.60
CA ALA A 195 14.46 -24.65 12.62
C ALA A 195 15.82 -24.18 12.07
N ALA A 196 16.15 -24.53 10.82
CA ALA A 196 17.35 -24.07 10.13
C ALA A 196 17.37 -22.56 9.85
N GLN A 197 16.21 -21.94 9.62
CA GLN A 197 16.06 -20.50 9.36
C GLN A 197 16.06 -19.67 10.66
N ALA A 198 15.53 -20.21 11.74
CA ALA A 198 15.61 -19.60 13.06
C ALA A 198 17.06 -19.50 13.56
N ALA A 199 17.87 -20.53 13.28
CA ALA A 199 19.30 -20.54 13.59
C ALA A 199 20.09 -19.42 12.86
N LEU A 200 19.57 -18.89 11.74
CA LEU A 200 20.20 -17.82 10.96
C LEU A 200 19.68 -16.42 11.31
N ASN A 201 18.78 -16.27 12.30
CA ASN A 201 18.23 -15.00 12.76
C ASN A 201 17.55 -14.14 11.67
N ILE A 202 16.84 -14.77 10.73
CA ILE A 202 16.16 -14.08 9.59
C ILE A 202 14.64 -14.02 9.80
N LEU A 203 14.22 -13.65 11.01
CA LEU A 203 12.85 -13.88 11.50
C LEU A 203 11.92 -12.67 11.40
N SER A 204 12.47 -11.46 11.25
CA SER A 204 11.70 -10.23 11.15
C SER A 204 12.26 -9.29 10.09
N ILE A 205 11.35 -8.67 9.34
CA ILE A 205 11.67 -7.57 8.43
C ILE A 205 10.83 -6.38 8.88
N SER A 206 11.51 -5.27 9.14
CA SER A 206 10.87 -3.98 9.39
C SER A 206 11.18 -3.03 8.23
N ALA A 207 10.15 -2.33 7.76
CA ALA A 207 10.28 -1.24 6.82
C ALA A 207 9.39 -0.09 7.28
N SER A 208 9.83 1.16 7.08
CA SER A 208 9.04 2.31 7.45
C SER A 208 9.10 3.41 6.40
N ARG A 209 7.99 4.14 6.26
CA ARG A 209 7.87 5.32 5.40
C ARG A 209 7.41 6.48 6.24
N THR A 210 8.10 7.61 6.12
CA THR A 210 7.75 8.82 6.85
C THR A 210 7.22 9.86 5.86
N THR A 211 6.03 10.37 6.13
CA THR A 211 5.46 11.53 5.44
C THR A 211 5.51 12.72 6.39
N ARG A 212 6.11 13.84 5.95
CA ARG A 212 6.36 15.01 6.80
C ARG A 212 5.57 16.21 6.31
N CYS A 213 4.87 16.87 7.23
CA CYS A 213 4.29 18.18 7.06
C CYS A 213 4.94 19.16 8.05
N SER A 214 5.30 20.35 7.60
CA SER A 214 5.90 21.37 8.48
C SER A 214 5.16 22.70 8.35
N LYS A 215 4.92 23.35 9.48
CA LYS A 215 4.34 24.69 9.56
C LYS A 215 5.31 25.58 10.35
N LYS A 216 5.79 26.64 9.72
CA LYS A 216 6.60 27.67 10.39
C LYS A 216 5.68 28.72 10.97
N HIS A 217 5.91 29.10 12.22
CA HIS A 217 5.21 30.21 12.83
C HIS A 217 6.01 31.48 12.57
N SER A 218 5.52 32.37 11.70
CA SER A 218 6.09 33.71 11.56
C SER A 218 5.49 34.61 12.66
N PRO A 219 6.31 35.30 13.47
CA PRO A 219 5.77 36.25 14.44
C PRO A 219 5.01 37.37 13.70
N PRO A 220 3.94 37.92 14.29
CA PRO A 220 3.25 39.07 13.72
C PRO A 220 4.24 40.25 13.64
N SER A 221 4.43 40.80 12.43
CA SER A 221 5.24 41.99 12.25
C SER A 221 4.59 43.15 13.01
N GLY A 222 5.21 43.59 14.10
CA GLY A 222 4.79 44.80 14.81
C GLY A 222 4.89 46.00 13.87
N LYS A 223 3.75 46.59 13.50
CA LYS A 223 3.72 47.96 12.99
C LYS A 223 4.07 48.86 14.17
N VAL A 224 5.26 49.44 14.15
CA VAL A 224 5.61 50.58 15.00
C VAL A 224 5.12 51.82 14.26
N ASP A 225 4.06 52.46 14.77
CA ASP A 225 3.64 53.79 14.33
C ASP A 225 4.71 54.83 14.73
N PRO A 226 5.31 55.58 13.79
CA PRO A 226 6.22 56.66 14.13
C PRO A 226 5.42 57.97 14.16
N SER A 227 4.76 58.27 15.26
CA SER A 227 4.20 59.61 15.49
C SER A 227 4.14 59.97 16.96
N VAL A 228 5.30 60.16 17.60
CA VAL A 228 5.48 61.21 18.61
C VAL A 228 6.94 61.68 18.55
N ALA A 229 7.18 62.85 17.97
CA ALA A 229 8.44 63.57 18.13
C ALA A 229 8.30 64.56 19.31
N PRO A 230 9.23 64.60 20.27
CA PRO A 230 9.34 65.73 21.17
C PRO A 230 10.30 66.77 20.57
N ALA A 231 9.83 68.00 20.37
CA ALA A 231 10.69 69.13 20.05
C ALA A 231 11.08 69.85 21.35
N LEU A 232 12.39 69.93 21.62
CA LEU A 232 13.00 70.75 22.67
C LEU A 232 14.19 71.52 22.06
N SER A 233 14.10 72.86 22.18
CA SER A 233 15.11 73.96 22.17
C SER A 233 16.13 74.08 21.03
N GLY A 234 16.58 75.26 20.58
CA GLY A 234 16.43 76.69 20.93
C GLY A 234 16.98 77.51 19.73
N PRO A 235 17.52 78.74 19.83
CA PRO A 235 17.88 79.56 20.99
C PRO A 235 16.98 80.79 21.23
#